data_AF-A0A544TIE0-F1
#
_entry.id   AF-A0A544TIE0-F1
#
_cell.length_a   1.000
_cell.length_b   1.000
_cell.length_c   1.000
_cell.angle_alpha   90.00
_cell.angle_beta   90.00
_cell.angle_gamma   90.00
#
_symmetry.space_group_name_H-M   'P 1'
#
loop_
_entity.id
_entity.type
_entity.pdbx_description
1 polymer ?
#
loop_
_entity_poly.entity_id
_entity_poly.type
_entity_poly.pdbx_seq_one_letter_code
_entity_poly.pdbx_strand_id
1 'polypeptide(L)'
;MRLSVSSFIFRKLLATFVATLIASIAFVTFALLNSTSAIKYNVGEYFIGLVTIYFLYMGVIILLYGNIVSICIDFLQSRWFKHHDWLYVLLHGLFGLGFGILDQNWINPIYATAAALLFAIIFKWVSKRWIEGKSIRLFILLPIIALPLFWGYFQFTSPPTPPFTKEDAIIFATSSSDNKFPKYIGKWQGTIDGFEVERETSIKQIAHEKYIVTFTESWQKGYIKGTCFSSYMIERYILSAYESGGRTPPYQSY
;
A
#
# COMPACT_ATOMS: atom_id res chain seq x y z
N MET A 1 27.78 24.58 27.92
CA MET A 1 26.58 23.89 28.47
C MET A 1 26.58 22.45 27.97
N ARG A 2 26.74 21.44 28.83
CA ARG A 2 26.63 20.03 28.40
C ARG A 2 25.15 19.74 28.13
N LEU A 3 24.81 19.47 26.88
CA LEU A 3 23.45 19.03 26.51
C LEU A 3 23.16 17.70 27.21
N SER A 4 21.96 17.54 27.77
CA SER A 4 21.57 16.28 28.39
C SER A 4 21.47 15.16 27.34
N VAL A 5 21.77 13.93 27.74
CA VAL A 5 21.62 12.74 26.88
C VAL A 5 20.21 12.66 26.29
N SER A 6 19.20 12.98 27.09
CA SER A 6 17.80 13.07 26.65
C SER A 6 17.60 14.06 25.50
N SER A 7 18.15 15.28 25.59
CA SER A 7 18.06 16.27 24.52
C SER A 7 18.79 15.83 23.24
N PHE A 8 19.88 15.07 23.37
CA PHE A 8 20.57 14.50 22.21
C PHE A 8 19.72 13.43 21.50
N ILE A 9 19.18 12.48 22.26
CA ILE A 9 18.32 11.40 21.73
C ILE A 9 17.08 12.00 21.07
N PHE A 10 16.41 12.95 21.73
CA PHE A 10 15.21 13.60 21.19
C PHE A 10 15.44 14.22 19.81
N ARG A 11 16.54 14.97 19.62
CA ARG A 11 16.85 15.61 18.34
C ARG A 11 17.12 14.61 17.22
N LYS A 12 17.73 13.46 17.54
CA LYS A 12 17.97 12.37 16.58
C LYS A 12 16.66 11.68 16.17
N LEU A 13 15.80 11.37 17.12
CA LEU A 13 14.47 10.80 16.84
C LEU A 13 13.62 11.76 16.02
N LEU A 14 13.66 13.05 16.36
CA LEU A 14 12.95 14.06 15.60
C LEU A 14 13.47 14.18 14.16
N ALA A 15 14.80 14.22 13.98
CA ALA A 15 15.40 14.26 12.65
C ALA A 15 15.06 13.00 11.84
N THR A 16 15.06 11.83 12.48
CA THR A 16 14.64 10.56 11.88
C THR A 16 13.21 10.62 11.39
N PHE A 17 12.27 11.01 12.27
CA PHE A 17 10.86 11.14 11.93
C PHE A 17 10.64 12.09 10.75
N VAL A 18 11.21 13.30 10.81
CA VAL A 18 11.00 14.33 9.79
C VAL A 18 11.66 13.95 8.46
N ALA A 19 12.90 13.45 8.49
CA ALA A 19 13.60 13.02 7.28
C ALA A 19 12.87 11.86 6.59
N THR A 20 12.40 10.89 7.37
CA THR A 20 11.66 9.74 6.85
C THR A 20 10.35 10.18 6.21
N LEU A 21 9.60 11.07 6.86
CA LEU A 21 8.33 11.56 6.33
C LEU A 21 8.53 12.34 5.01
N ILE A 22 9.50 13.26 4.98
CA ILE A 22 9.82 14.05 3.78
C ILE A 22 10.29 13.13 2.65
N ALA A 23 11.21 12.20 2.93
CA ALA A 23 11.71 11.27 1.92
C ALA A 23 10.59 10.37 1.37
N SER A 24 9.68 9.89 2.24
CA SER A 24 8.56 9.04 1.83
C SER A 24 7.59 9.79 0.94
N ILE A 25 7.19 11.02 1.33
CA ILE A 25 6.33 11.88 0.52
C ILE A 25 7.00 12.15 -0.84
N ALA A 26 8.27 12.57 -0.84
CA ALA A 26 8.98 12.90 -2.07
C ALA A 26 9.11 11.69 -3.02
N PHE A 27 9.50 10.54 -2.48
CA PHE A 27 9.67 9.31 -3.26
C PHE A 27 8.35 8.85 -3.87
N VAL A 28 7.28 8.77 -3.07
CA VAL A 28 5.97 8.29 -3.55
C VAL A 28 5.39 9.28 -4.57
N THR A 29 5.49 10.58 -4.32
CA THR A 29 5.06 11.60 -5.29
C THR A 29 5.81 11.45 -6.62
N PHE A 30 7.14 11.29 -6.58
CA PHE A 30 7.94 11.07 -7.78
C PHE A 30 7.53 9.79 -8.51
N ALA A 31 7.32 8.68 -7.78
CA ALA A 31 6.90 7.41 -8.36
C ALA A 31 5.51 7.48 -9.02
N LEU A 32 4.55 8.21 -8.41
CA LEU A 32 3.21 8.38 -8.96
C LEU A 32 3.20 9.27 -10.20
N LEU A 33 3.93 10.39 -10.17
CA LEU A 33 3.99 11.32 -11.31
C LEU A 33 4.67 10.72 -12.54
N ASN A 34 5.60 9.77 -12.36
CA ASN A 34 6.30 9.09 -13.44
C ASN A 34 5.71 7.72 -13.78
N SER A 35 4.61 7.32 -13.14
CA SER A 35 3.99 6.02 -13.41
C SER A 35 3.30 6.06 -14.77
N THR A 36 3.73 5.20 -15.70
CA THR A 36 3.07 4.99 -17.00
C THR A 36 1.93 3.97 -16.94
N SER A 37 1.67 3.40 -15.75
CA SER A 37 0.67 2.35 -15.57
C SER A 37 -0.75 2.85 -15.80
N ALA A 38 -1.63 1.92 -16.22
CA ALA A 38 -3.06 2.10 -16.45
C ALA A 38 -3.74 2.93 -15.36
N ILE A 39 -4.78 3.66 -15.76
CA ILE A 39 -5.60 4.55 -14.94
C ILE A 39 -5.83 3.95 -13.54
N LYS A 40 -5.21 4.55 -12.53
CA LYS A 40 -5.44 4.20 -11.12
C LYS A 40 -6.57 5.07 -10.60
N TYR A 41 -7.63 4.45 -10.09
CA TYR A 41 -8.69 5.13 -9.35
C TYR A 41 -8.24 5.34 -7.90
N ASN A 42 -8.79 6.36 -7.23
CA ASN A 42 -8.48 6.67 -5.82
C ASN A 42 -6.96 6.81 -5.56
N VAL A 43 -6.28 7.56 -6.44
CA VAL A 43 -4.81 7.74 -6.36
C VAL A 43 -4.39 8.36 -5.03
N GLY A 44 -5.25 9.19 -4.41
CA GLY A 44 -5.02 9.72 -3.07
C GLY A 44 -4.87 8.62 -2.02
N GLU A 45 -5.82 7.68 -1.95
CA GLU A 45 -5.75 6.55 -1.01
C GLU A 45 -4.50 5.68 -1.26
N TYR A 46 -4.20 5.43 -2.53
CA TYR A 46 -3.00 4.70 -2.91
C TYR A 46 -1.71 5.44 -2.49
N PHE A 47 -1.68 6.78 -2.62
CA PHE A 47 -0.59 7.63 -2.14
C PHE A 47 -0.37 7.48 -0.63
N ILE A 48 -1.44 7.58 0.18
CA ILE A 48 -1.33 7.42 1.65
C ILE A 48 -0.85 6.02 2.03
N GLY A 49 -1.37 4.98 1.37
CA GLY A 49 -0.93 3.60 1.57
C GLY A 49 0.57 3.44 1.30
N LEU A 50 1.06 3.94 0.16
CA LEU A 50 2.47 3.89 -0.18
C LEU A 50 3.34 4.72 0.76
N VAL A 51 2.94 5.96 1.09
CA VAL A 51 3.71 6.79 2.04
C VAL A 51 3.83 6.09 3.38
N THR A 52 2.77 5.44 3.86
CA THR A 52 2.81 4.65 5.10
C THR A 52 3.82 3.50 5.01
N ILE A 53 3.79 2.73 3.92
CA ILE A 53 4.73 1.62 3.70
C ILE A 53 6.18 2.11 3.67
N TYR A 54 6.47 3.15 2.87
CA TYR A 54 7.82 3.71 2.76
C TYR A 54 8.29 4.38 4.06
N PHE A 55 7.38 5.04 4.77
CA PHE A 55 7.66 5.65 6.06
C PHE A 55 8.09 4.59 7.08
N LEU A 56 7.39 3.46 7.15
CA LEU A 56 7.78 2.36 8.03
C LEU A 56 9.09 1.73 7.59
N TYR A 57 9.23 1.40 6.31
CA TYR A 57 10.40 0.73 5.77
C TYR A 57 11.68 1.57 5.91
N MET A 58 11.70 2.79 5.37
CA MET A 58 12.85 3.68 5.48
C MET A 58 13.04 4.16 6.92
N GLY A 59 11.94 4.35 7.67
CA GLY A 59 11.99 4.78 9.05
C GLY A 59 12.77 3.82 9.92
N VAL A 60 12.55 2.51 9.78
CA VAL A 60 13.33 1.50 10.50
C VAL A 60 14.81 1.55 10.12
N ILE A 61 15.12 1.69 8.84
CA ILE A 61 16.51 1.76 8.35
C ILE A 61 17.22 3.00 8.91
N ILE A 62 16.62 4.18 8.79
CA ILE A 62 17.21 5.43 9.31
C ILE A 62 17.29 5.38 10.85
N LEU A 63 16.26 4.86 11.52
CA LEU A 63 16.21 4.76 12.97
C LEU A 63 17.34 3.88 13.51
N LEU A 64 17.56 2.71 12.92
CA LEU A 64 18.59 1.78 13.39
C LEU A 64 19.96 2.10 12.80
N TYR A 65 20.12 1.95 11.49
CA TYR A 65 21.41 2.12 10.80
C TYR A 65 21.84 3.60 10.79
N GLY A 66 20.94 4.50 10.39
CA GLY A 66 21.26 5.92 10.25
C GLY A 66 21.72 6.55 11.56
N ASN A 67 21.06 6.24 12.68
CA ASN A 67 21.47 6.76 13.99
C ASN A 67 22.78 6.16 14.50
N ILE A 68 23.05 4.87 14.25
CA ILE A 68 24.35 4.25 14.60
C ILE A 68 25.49 4.94 13.84
N VAL A 69 25.36 5.06 12.51
CA VAL A 69 26.33 5.77 11.66
C VAL A 69 26.52 7.21 12.15
N SER A 70 25.42 7.88 12.47
CA SER A 70 25.44 9.25 13.00
C SER A 70 26.21 9.38 14.31
N ILE A 71 26.05 8.43 15.25
CA ILE A 71 26.80 8.41 16.52
C ILE A 71 28.30 8.19 16.25
N CYS A 72 28.66 7.28 15.34
CA CYS A 72 30.05 7.09 14.94
C CYS A 72 30.66 8.36 14.35
N ILE A 73 29.93 9.04 13.46
CA ILE A 73 30.40 10.30 12.85
C ILE A 73 30.48 11.42 13.89
N ASP A 74 29.53 11.52 14.82
CA ASP A 74 29.58 12.47 15.94
C ASP A 74 30.86 12.25 16.78
N PHE A 75 31.21 10.99 17.05
CA PHE A 75 32.46 10.63 17.74
C PHE A 75 33.70 11.10 16.96
N LEU A 76 33.76 10.83 15.66
CA LEU A 76 34.87 11.27 14.80
C LEU A 76 34.96 12.80 14.70
N GLN A 77 33.83 13.49 14.53
CA GLN A 77 33.77 14.95 14.48
C GLN A 77 34.30 15.57 15.77
N SER A 78 33.92 15.00 16.91
CA SER A 78 34.37 15.46 18.22
C SER A 78 35.89 15.38 18.39
N ARG A 79 36.56 14.48 17.65
CA ARG A 79 38.00 14.25 17.76
C ARG A 79 38.82 14.98 16.71
N TRP A 80 38.35 15.03 15.45
CA TRP A 80 39.19 15.41 14.32
C TRP A 80 38.71 16.64 13.54
N PHE A 81 37.42 16.97 13.54
CA PHE A 81 36.89 18.04 12.65
C PHE A 81 35.72 18.83 13.27
N LYS A 82 35.86 19.25 14.53
CA LYS A 82 34.80 19.89 15.34
C LYS A 82 34.02 21.01 14.64
N HIS A 83 34.68 21.84 13.83
CA HIS A 83 34.07 23.00 13.17
C HIS A 83 33.57 22.75 11.74
N HIS A 84 33.74 21.55 11.19
CA HIS A 84 33.43 21.24 9.80
C HIS A 84 32.13 20.43 9.68
N ASP A 85 30.98 21.08 9.90
CA ASP A 85 29.66 20.43 9.78
C ASP A 85 29.36 19.92 8.36
N TRP A 86 29.95 20.53 7.33
CA TRP A 86 29.84 20.04 5.95
C TRP A 86 30.44 18.63 5.80
N LEU A 87 31.53 18.34 6.52
CA LEU A 87 32.18 17.03 6.48
C LEU A 87 31.31 15.96 7.15
N TYR A 88 30.59 16.32 8.22
CA TYR A 88 29.60 15.45 8.83
C TYR A 88 28.50 15.03 7.84
N VAL A 89 27.98 15.99 7.06
CA VAL A 89 26.96 15.73 6.04
C VAL A 89 27.52 14.88 4.90
N LEU A 90 28.73 15.20 4.41
CA LEU A 90 29.40 14.43 3.36
C LEU A 90 29.60 12.97 3.77
N LEU A 91 30.06 12.71 5.01
CA LEU A 91 30.25 11.35 5.52
C LEU A 91 28.93 10.56 5.54
N HIS A 92 27.81 11.17 5.92
CA HIS A 92 26.50 10.50 5.83
C HIS A 92 26.14 10.15 4.39
N GLY A 93 26.41 11.03 3.43
CA GLY A 93 26.24 10.74 2.01
C GLY A 93 27.07 9.53 1.57
N LEU A 94 28.34 9.44 1.99
CA LEU A 94 29.21 8.30 1.69
C LEU A 94 28.70 6.99 2.30
N PHE A 95 28.23 7.01 3.56
CA PHE A 95 27.60 5.83 4.18
C PHE A 95 26.26 5.45 3.53
N GLY A 96 25.54 6.43 2.98
CA GLY A 96 24.33 6.21 2.18
C GLY A 96 24.64 5.51 0.86
N LEU A 97 25.71 5.92 0.17
CA LEU A 97 26.21 5.26 -1.04
C LEU A 97 26.65 3.82 -0.76
N GLY A 98 27.24 3.57 0.41
CA GLY A 98 27.65 2.23 0.85
C GLY A 98 26.50 1.22 0.89
N PHE A 99 25.27 1.68 1.16
CA PHE A 99 24.07 0.83 1.11
C PHE A 99 23.82 0.30 -0.32
N GLY A 100 24.24 1.05 -1.32
CA GLY A 100 24.15 0.68 -2.72
C GLY A 100 25.08 -0.41 -3.21
N ILE A 101 26.16 -0.70 -2.48
CA ILE A 101 27.11 -1.76 -2.85
C ILE A 101 26.44 -3.15 -2.78
N LEU A 102 25.39 -3.27 -1.97
CA LEU A 102 24.64 -4.51 -1.78
C LEU A 102 23.51 -4.70 -2.81
N ASP A 103 23.25 -3.70 -3.65
CA ASP A 103 22.11 -3.67 -4.56
C ASP A 103 22.56 -3.63 -6.02
N GLN A 104 21.91 -4.43 -6.87
CA GLN A 104 22.20 -4.46 -8.31
C GLN A 104 21.59 -3.25 -9.04
N ASN A 105 20.61 -2.58 -8.45
CA ASN A 105 19.98 -1.41 -9.06
C ASN A 105 20.60 -0.11 -8.54
N TRP A 106 21.31 0.62 -9.41
CA TRP A 106 21.98 1.89 -9.07
C TRP A 106 21.05 3.01 -8.59
N ILE A 107 19.74 2.90 -8.83
CA ILE A 107 18.75 3.89 -8.39
C ILE A 107 18.55 3.87 -6.87
N ASN A 108 18.57 2.70 -6.25
CA ASN A 108 18.38 2.53 -4.81
C ASN A 108 19.48 3.20 -3.96
N PRO A 109 20.80 3.07 -4.28
CA PRO A 109 21.87 3.85 -3.65
C PRO A 109 21.63 5.37 -3.69
N ILE A 110 21.09 5.89 -4.80
CA ILE A 110 20.84 7.33 -4.96
C ILE A 110 19.78 7.77 -3.95
N TYR A 111 18.68 7.02 -3.82
CA TYR A 111 17.64 7.31 -2.83
C TYR A 111 18.14 7.15 -1.39
N ALA A 112 18.93 6.12 -1.10
CA ALA A 112 19.54 5.93 0.22
C ALA A 112 20.49 7.09 0.57
N THR A 113 21.28 7.55 -0.40
CA THR A 113 22.18 8.72 -0.24
C THR A 113 21.38 9.99 -0.01
N ALA A 114 20.33 10.23 -0.78
CA ALA A 114 19.46 11.39 -0.61
C ALA A 114 18.81 11.40 0.78
N ALA A 115 18.30 10.25 1.24
CA ALA A 115 17.72 10.11 2.58
C ALA A 115 18.76 10.34 3.70
N ALA A 116 19.98 9.80 3.54
CA ALA A 116 21.06 9.99 4.50
C ALA A 116 21.52 11.45 4.60
N LEU A 117 21.65 12.13 3.47
CA LEU A 117 21.95 13.57 3.40
C LEU A 117 20.84 14.39 4.04
N LEU A 118 19.58 14.10 3.71
CA LEU A 118 18.42 14.78 4.29
C LEU A 118 18.39 14.64 5.82
N PHE A 119 18.56 13.41 6.33
CA PHE A 119 18.69 13.16 7.76
C PHE A 119 19.81 13.99 8.40
N ALA A 120 21.01 13.96 7.82
CA ALA A 120 22.17 14.66 8.35
C ALA A 120 21.98 16.18 8.41
N ILE A 121 21.43 16.76 7.34
CA ILE A 121 21.10 18.19 7.25
C ILE A 121 20.08 18.56 8.31
N ILE A 122 18.99 17.80 8.41
CA ILE A 122 17.93 18.05 9.39
C ILE A 122 18.48 17.94 10.81
N PHE A 123 19.25 16.91 11.12
CA PHE A 123 19.82 16.72 12.45
C PHE A 123 20.73 17.89 12.85
N LYS A 124 21.61 18.34 11.96
CA LYS A 124 22.50 19.49 12.23
C LYS A 124 21.72 20.79 12.39
N TRP A 125 20.75 21.02 11.52
CA TRP A 125 19.90 22.21 11.57
C TRP A 125 19.07 22.27 12.85
N VAL A 126 18.41 21.17 13.23
CA VAL A 126 17.65 21.04 14.49
C VAL A 126 18.59 21.25 15.67
N SER A 127 19.77 20.64 15.65
CA SER A 127 20.75 20.76 16.72
C SER A 127 21.23 22.20 16.93
N LYS A 128 21.51 22.92 15.85
CA LYS A 128 21.90 24.33 15.89
C LYS A 128 20.78 25.21 16.43
N ARG A 129 19.56 25.08 15.88
CA ARG A 129 18.36 25.83 16.32
C ARG A 129 18.08 25.61 17.81
N TRP A 130 18.22 24.37 18.28
CA TRP A 130 18.00 24.01 19.67
C TRP A 130 18.99 24.70 20.62
N ILE A 131 20.28 24.72 20.27
CA ILE A 131 21.31 25.41 21.05
C ILE A 131 21.06 26.92 21.08
N GLU A 132 20.58 27.48 19.97
CA GLU A 132 20.22 28.90 19.86
C GLU A 132 18.87 29.25 20.50
N GLY A 133 18.15 28.30 21.10
CA GLY A 133 16.83 28.51 21.70
C GLY A 133 15.73 28.88 20.69
N LYS A 134 15.96 28.63 19.39
CA LYS A 134 15.02 28.97 18.32
C LYS A 134 13.95 27.90 18.15
N SER A 135 12.74 28.34 17.82
CA SER A 135 11.62 27.42 17.53
C SER A 135 11.90 26.57 16.29
N ILE A 136 11.57 25.27 16.40
CA ILE A 136 11.59 24.28 15.32
C ILE A 136 10.19 23.81 14.92
N ARG A 137 9.13 24.35 15.55
CA ARG A 137 7.75 23.86 15.40
C ARG A 137 7.27 23.87 13.95
N LEU A 138 7.47 24.98 13.25
CA LEU A 138 7.02 25.13 11.86
C LEU A 138 7.64 24.08 10.92
N PHE A 139 8.91 23.73 11.16
CA PHE A 139 9.61 22.74 10.36
C PHE A 139 9.07 21.32 10.55
N ILE A 140 8.61 20.99 11.77
CA ILE A 140 7.96 19.71 12.07
C ILE A 140 6.55 19.66 11.44
N LEU A 141 5.82 20.78 11.48
CA LEU A 141 4.46 20.87 10.95
C LEU A 141 4.41 20.82 9.42
N LEU A 142 5.41 21.36 8.74
CA LEU A 142 5.44 21.44 7.28
C LEU A 142 5.21 20.09 6.57
N PRO A 143 5.96 19.00 6.86
CA PRO A 143 5.72 17.71 6.21
C PRO A 143 4.40 17.06 6.65
N ILE A 144 3.92 17.35 7.86
CA ILE A 144 2.62 16.87 8.35
C ILE A 144 1.48 17.52 7.55
N ILE A 145 1.59 18.82 7.26
CA ILE A 145 0.63 19.56 6.43
C ILE A 145 0.77 19.19 4.94
N ALA A 146 1.99 18.91 4.48
CA ALA A 146 2.21 18.49 3.10
C ALA A 146 1.46 17.18 2.79
N LEU A 147 1.40 16.24 3.73
CA LEU A 147 0.75 14.94 3.52
C LEU A 147 -0.72 15.04 3.04
N PRO A 148 -1.65 15.72 3.74
CA PRO A 148 -3.03 15.90 3.26
C PRO A 148 -3.13 16.77 2.00
N LEU A 149 -2.19 17.70 1.77
CA LEU A 149 -2.16 18.50 0.54
C LEU A 149 -1.84 17.64 -0.69
N PHE A 150 -0.83 16.77 -0.60
CA PHE A 150 -0.49 15.83 -1.67
C PHE A 150 -1.58 14.77 -1.86
N TRP A 151 -2.13 14.23 -0.76
CA TRP A 151 -3.29 13.34 -0.84
C TRP A 151 -4.46 14.01 -1.57
N GLY A 152 -4.80 15.25 -1.20
CA GLY A 152 -5.87 16.01 -1.84
C GLY A 152 -5.59 16.23 -3.32
N TYR A 153 -4.38 16.66 -3.68
CA TYR A 153 -3.97 16.79 -5.08
C TYR A 153 -4.18 15.49 -5.88
N PHE A 154 -3.70 14.36 -5.36
CA PHE A 154 -3.85 13.07 -6.03
C PHE A 154 -5.30 12.57 -6.05
N GLN A 155 -6.09 12.88 -5.03
CA GLN A 155 -7.50 12.50 -4.99
C GLN A 155 -8.33 13.31 -5.99
N PHE A 156 -8.14 14.63 -6.06
CA PHE A 156 -8.89 15.51 -6.97
C PHE A 156 -8.49 15.35 -8.45
N THR A 157 -7.24 14.95 -8.71
CA THR A 157 -6.78 14.65 -10.08
C THR A 157 -7.05 13.21 -10.50
N SER A 158 -7.49 12.34 -9.57
CA SER A 158 -7.84 10.97 -9.91
C SER A 158 -9.16 10.92 -10.69
N PRO A 159 -9.24 10.08 -11.74
CA PRO A 159 -10.51 9.85 -12.41
C PRO A 159 -11.49 9.17 -11.45
N PRO A 160 -12.79 9.45 -11.58
CA PRO A 160 -13.80 8.79 -10.77
C PRO A 160 -13.73 7.28 -10.99
N THR A 161 -13.94 6.53 -9.91
CA THR A 161 -14.04 5.08 -9.99
C THR A 161 -15.23 4.73 -10.90
N PRO A 162 -15.08 3.88 -11.92
CA PRO A 162 -16.17 3.49 -12.80
C PRO A 162 -17.22 2.72 -11.99
N PRO A 163 -18.51 2.83 -12.35
CA PRO A 163 -19.56 2.16 -11.60
C PRO A 163 -19.36 0.64 -11.60
N PHE A 164 -19.66 -0.02 -10.48
CA PHE A 164 -19.60 -1.48 -10.35
C PHE A 164 -20.83 -2.09 -11.00
N THR A 165 -20.62 -2.84 -12.07
CA THR A 165 -21.70 -3.34 -12.92
C THR A 165 -22.19 -4.73 -12.51
N LYS A 166 -23.30 -5.17 -13.14
CA LYS A 166 -23.83 -6.53 -12.99
C LYS A 166 -22.82 -7.56 -13.49
N GLU A 167 -22.15 -7.24 -14.59
CA GLU A 167 -21.14 -8.05 -15.24
C GLU A 167 -19.93 -8.21 -14.33
N ASP A 168 -19.47 -7.12 -13.71
CA ASP A 168 -18.37 -7.16 -12.73
C ASP A 168 -18.73 -8.05 -11.52
N ALA A 169 -19.97 -7.97 -11.03
CA ALA A 169 -20.44 -8.80 -9.93
C ALA A 169 -20.45 -10.29 -10.27
N ILE A 170 -20.84 -10.66 -11.49
CA ILE A 170 -20.80 -12.06 -11.96
C ILE A 170 -19.36 -12.53 -12.11
N ILE A 171 -18.49 -11.73 -12.74
CA ILE A 171 -17.07 -12.06 -12.90
C ILE A 171 -16.43 -12.26 -11.52
N PHE A 172 -16.71 -11.37 -10.57
CA PHE A 172 -16.22 -11.48 -9.21
C PHE A 172 -16.72 -12.75 -8.51
N ALA A 173 -18.01 -13.07 -8.61
CA ALA A 173 -18.60 -14.28 -8.03
C ALA A 173 -18.14 -15.59 -8.72
N THR A 174 -17.69 -15.52 -9.97
CA THR A 174 -17.20 -16.67 -10.77
C THR A 174 -15.68 -16.75 -10.86
N SER A 175 -14.97 -15.88 -10.13
CA SER A 175 -13.50 -15.78 -10.18
C SER A 175 -12.76 -16.91 -9.44
N SER A 176 -13.46 -17.69 -8.60
CA SER A 176 -12.89 -18.90 -8.00
C SER A 176 -12.65 -19.96 -9.07
N SER A 177 -11.47 -20.59 -9.05
CA SER A 177 -10.98 -21.52 -10.09
C SER A 177 -11.91 -22.71 -10.38
N ASP A 178 -12.81 -23.03 -9.45
CA ASP A 178 -13.64 -24.23 -9.50
C ASP A 178 -15.10 -23.95 -9.87
N ASN A 179 -15.46 -22.70 -10.17
CA ASN A 179 -16.84 -22.34 -10.51
C ASN A 179 -17.16 -22.73 -11.97
N LYS A 180 -17.95 -23.80 -12.15
CA LYS A 180 -18.39 -24.35 -13.46
C LYS A 180 -19.67 -23.70 -14.01
N PHE A 181 -20.13 -22.60 -13.41
CA PHE A 181 -21.32 -21.87 -13.86
C PHE A 181 -20.99 -20.87 -14.99
N PRO A 182 -21.97 -20.46 -15.81
CA PRO A 182 -21.78 -19.41 -16.81
C PRO A 182 -21.21 -18.11 -16.21
N LYS A 183 -20.21 -17.53 -16.89
CA LYS A 183 -19.59 -16.23 -16.51
C LYS A 183 -20.41 -15.01 -16.94
N TYR A 184 -21.62 -15.24 -17.42
CA TYR A 184 -22.58 -14.24 -17.88
C TYR A 184 -23.98 -14.68 -17.44
N ILE A 185 -24.94 -13.76 -17.51
CA ILE A 185 -26.34 -14.07 -17.20
C ILE A 185 -26.86 -15.08 -18.23
N GLY A 186 -27.27 -16.26 -17.77
CA GLY A 186 -27.80 -17.27 -18.68
C GLY A 186 -27.59 -18.69 -18.18
N LYS A 187 -27.78 -19.62 -19.12
CA LYS A 187 -27.82 -21.06 -18.85
C LYS A 187 -26.74 -21.78 -19.65
N TRP A 188 -26.18 -22.81 -19.03
CA TRP A 188 -25.40 -23.84 -19.67
C TRP A 188 -26.11 -25.17 -19.49
N GLN A 189 -26.14 -25.99 -20.52
CA GLN A 189 -26.71 -27.33 -20.49
C GLN A 189 -25.66 -28.34 -20.97
N GLY A 190 -25.63 -29.51 -20.34
CA GLY A 190 -24.73 -30.59 -20.74
C GLY A 190 -25.04 -31.89 -20.03
N THR A 191 -24.19 -32.88 -20.23
CA THR A 191 -24.34 -34.20 -19.60
C THR A 191 -23.15 -34.47 -18.68
N ILE A 192 -23.42 -34.91 -17.45
CA ILE A 192 -22.40 -35.29 -16.46
C ILE A 192 -22.81 -36.65 -15.88
N ASP A 193 -21.99 -37.69 -16.02
CA ASP A 193 -22.27 -39.06 -15.56
C ASP A 193 -23.66 -39.60 -15.97
N GLY A 194 -24.10 -39.20 -17.18
CA GLY A 194 -25.40 -39.56 -17.75
C GLY A 194 -26.60 -38.83 -17.15
N PHE A 195 -26.39 -37.78 -16.35
CA PHE A 195 -27.42 -36.81 -15.97
C PHE A 195 -27.44 -35.66 -16.97
N GLU A 196 -28.64 -35.25 -17.39
CA GLU A 196 -28.86 -33.96 -18.03
C GLU A 196 -28.74 -32.88 -16.95
N VAL A 197 -27.76 -31.99 -17.08
CA VAL A 197 -27.44 -30.94 -16.10
C VAL A 197 -27.64 -29.58 -16.74
N GLU A 198 -28.41 -28.74 -16.07
CA GLU A 198 -28.56 -27.32 -16.39
C GLU A 198 -27.96 -26.48 -15.27
N ARG A 199 -27.04 -25.57 -15.62
CA ARG A 199 -26.48 -24.56 -14.71
C ARG A 199 -26.94 -23.19 -15.16
N GLU A 200 -27.50 -22.42 -14.24
CA GLU A 200 -27.97 -21.07 -14.47
C GLU A 200 -27.23 -20.08 -13.57
N THR A 201 -26.77 -18.98 -14.15
CA THR A 201 -26.29 -17.79 -13.42
C THR A 201 -27.33 -16.69 -13.61
N SER A 202 -27.93 -16.25 -12.51
CA SER A 202 -28.87 -15.12 -12.48
C SER A 202 -28.38 -14.02 -11.54
N ILE A 203 -28.81 -12.79 -11.77
CA ILE A 203 -28.42 -11.64 -10.97
C ILE A 203 -29.61 -10.73 -10.70
N LYS A 204 -29.72 -10.28 -9.46
CA LYS A 204 -30.72 -9.30 -9.02
C LYS A 204 -30.02 -8.11 -8.37
N GLN A 205 -30.32 -6.91 -8.85
CA GLN A 205 -29.87 -5.69 -8.17
C GLN A 205 -30.78 -5.43 -6.97
N ILE A 206 -30.17 -5.19 -5.81
CA ILE A 206 -30.90 -4.89 -4.56
C ILE A 206 -30.64 -3.47 -4.04
N ALA A 207 -29.52 -2.84 -4.42
CA ALA A 207 -29.25 -1.44 -4.20
C ALA A 207 -28.27 -0.89 -5.25
N HIS A 208 -27.84 0.37 -5.11
CA HIS A 208 -26.76 0.92 -5.93
C HIS A 208 -25.46 0.13 -5.71
N GLU A 209 -24.84 -0.36 -6.78
CA GLU A 209 -23.62 -1.20 -6.75
C GLU A 209 -23.72 -2.46 -5.86
N LYS A 210 -24.93 -2.96 -5.61
CA LYS A 210 -25.18 -4.12 -4.76
C LYS A 210 -26.08 -5.13 -5.43
N TYR A 211 -25.60 -6.36 -5.55
CA TYR A 211 -26.22 -7.41 -6.33
C TYR A 211 -26.35 -8.71 -5.54
N ILE A 212 -27.35 -9.52 -5.88
CA ILE A 212 -27.44 -10.92 -5.49
C ILE A 212 -27.18 -11.74 -6.74
N VAL A 213 -26.06 -12.47 -6.78
CA VAL A 213 -25.75 -13.45 -7.83
C VAL A 213 -26.20 -14.81 -7.35
N THR A 214 -27.05 -15.48 -8.10
CA THR A 214 -27.57 -16.82 -7.77
C THR A 214 -27.12 -17.82 -8.82
N PHE A 215 -26.46 -18.88 -8.35
CA PHE A 215 -26.08 -20.03 -9.13
C PHE A 215 -27.07 -21.15 -8.86
N THR A 216 -27.73 -21.67 -9.89
CA THR A 216 -28.71 -22.75 -9.78
C THR A 216 -28.28 -23.92 -10.65
N GLU A 217 -28.09 -25.10 -10.06
CA GLU A 217 -27.82 -26.34 -10.81
C GLU A 217 -29.03 -27.26 -10.68
N SER A 218 -29.57 -27.69 -11.82
CA SER A 218 -30.64 -28.69 -11.91
C SER A 218 -30.15 -29.89 -12.67
N TRP A 219 -30.52 -31.09 -12.24
CA TRP A 219 -30.14 -32.34 -12.89
C TRP A 219 -31.30 -33.33 -13.01
N GLN A 220 -31.26 -34.16 -14.05
CA GLN A 220 -32.23 -35.20 -14.30
C GLN A 220 -31.61 -36.44 -14.96
N LYS A 221 -31.99 -37.63 -14.48
CA LYS A 221 -31.70 -38.94 -15.10
C LYS A 221 -32.85 -39.90 -14.81
N GLY A 222 -33.68 -40.17 -15.82
CA GLY A 222 -34.92 -40.93 -15.63
C GLY A 222 -35.84 -40.27 -14.60
N TYR A 223 -36.13 -40.97 -13.50
CA TYR A 223 -36.95 -40.45 -12.40
C TYR A 223 -36.17 -39.69 -11.31
N ILE A 224 -34.83 -39.74 -11.34
CA ILE A 224 -33.98 -39.04 -10.37
C ILE A 224 -33.79 -37.61 -10.86
N LYS A 225 -34.34 -36.65 -10.13
CA LYS A 225 -34.16 -35.22 -10.39
C LYS A 225 -33.91 -34.43 -9.11
N GLY A 226 -33.22 -33.31 -9.24
CA GLY A 226 -32.97 -32.40 -8.15
C GLY A 226 -32.49 -31.04 -8.64
N THR A 227 -32.52 -30.09 -7.72
CA THR A 227 -32.01 -28.74 -7.92
C THR A 227 -31.27 -28.32 -6.66
N CYS A 228 -30.16 -27.61 -6.82
CA CYS A 228 -29.53 -26.84 -5.76
C CYS A 228 -29.27 -25.42 -6.21
N PHE A 229 -29.13 -24.52 -5.24
CA PHE A 229 -28.73 -23.16 -5.51
C PHE A 229 -27.80 -22.62 -4.43
N SER A 230 -27.00 -21.63 -4.81
CA SER A 230 -26.17 -20.83 -3.92
C SER A 230 -26.19 -19.39 -4.39
N SER A 231 -26.53 -18.50 -3.47
CA SER A 231 -26.71 -17.08 -3.70
C SER A 231 -25.70 -16.30 -2.88
N TYR A 232 -25.08 -15.32 -3.53
CA TYR A 232 -24.07 -14.45 -2.94
C TYR A 232 -24.50 -13.00 -3.07
N MET A 233 -24.42 -12.27 -1.97
CA MET A 233 -24.52 -10.82 -1.96
C MET A 233 -23.16 -10.24 -2.34
N ILE A 234 -23.13 -9.53 -3.46
CA ILE A 234 -21.92 -8.98 -4.05
C ILE A 234 -21.98 -7.45 -4.01
N GLU A 235 -20.96 -6.87 -3.41
CA GLU A 235 -20.60 -5.46 -3.49
C GLU A 235 -19.17 -5.37 -4.03
N ARG A 236 -18.71 -4.16 -4.38
CA ARG A 236 -17.33 -3.99 -4.86
C ARG A 236 -16.33 -4.51 -3.81
N TYR A 237 -15.52 -5.51 -4.18
CA TYR A 237 -14.54 -6.21 -3.33
C TYR A 237 -15.10 -7.04 -2.16
N ILE A 238 -16.42 -7.16 -2.02
CA ILE A 238 -17.05 -7.90 -0.92
C ILE A 238 -17.95 -8.98 -1.50
N LEU A 239 -17.73 -10.22 -1.07
CA LEU A 239 -18.55 -11.38 -1.39
C LEU A 239 -19.03 -12.00 -0.08
N SER A 240 -20.34 -12.02 0.12
CA SER A 240 -20.97 -12.59 1.30
C SER A 240 -21.97 -13.65 0.91
N ALA A 241 -21.93 -14.81 1.57
CA ALA A 241 -22.97 -15.82 1.41
C ALA A 241 -24.33 -15.21 1.80
N TYR A 242 -25.34 -15.39 0.96
CA TYR A 242 -26.69 -14.89 1.18
C TYR A 242 -27.63 -16.03 1.53
N GLU A 243 -27.72 -17.02 0.65
CA GLU A 243 -28.63 -18.14 0.79
C GLU A 243 -28.08 -19.35 0.05
N SER A 244 -28.35 -20.55 0.53
CA SER A 244 -28.08 -21.78 -0.22
C SER A 244 -29.12 -22.82 0.13
N GLY A 245 -29.42 -23.71 -0.80
CA GLY A 245 -30.45 -24.72 -0.58
C GLY A 245 -30.57 -25.73 -1.70
N GLY A 246 -31.50 -26.67 -1.51
CA GLY A 246 -31.75 -27.77 -2.43
C GLY A 246 -31.01 -29.04 -2.05
N ARG A 247 -30.80 -29.92 -3.04
CA ARG A 247 -30.22 -31.26 -2.84
C ARG A 247 -28.74 -31.29 -3.25
N THR A 248 -27.96 -32.24 -2.75
CA THR A 248 -26.59 -32.43 -3.29
C THR A 248 -26.67 -33.23 -4.59
N PRO A 249 -25.98 -32.82 -5.68
CA PRO A 249 -25.95 -33.59 -6.91
C PRO A 249 -25.33 -34.98 -6.67
N PRO A 250 -25.93 -36.06 -7.22
CA PRO A 250 -25.49 -37.43 -6.96
C PRO A 250 -24.13 -37.77 -7.58
N TYR A 251 -23.62 -36.92 -8.48
CA TYR A 251 -22.32 -37.07 -9.15
C TYR A 251 -21.20 -36.20 -8.55
N GLN A 252 -21.46 -35.49 -7.44
CA GLN A 252 -20.44 -34.70 -6.73
C GLN A 252 -19.80 -35.44 -5.54
N SER A 253 -20.16 -36.71 -5.31
CA SER A 253 -19.63 -37.52 -4.21
C SER A 253 -18.49 -38.42 -4.69
N TYR A 254 -17.29 -37.83 -4.86
CA TYR A 254 -16.01 -38.53 -4.94
C TYR A 254 -14.89 -37.66 -4.39
#